data_AF-A0A5J4SI79-F1
#
_entry.id   AF-A0A5J4SI79-F1
#
_cell.length_a   1.000
_cell.length_b   1.000
_cell.length_c   1.000
_cell.angle_alpha   90.00
_cell.angle_beta   90.00
_cell.angle_gamma   90.00
#
_symmetry.space_group_name_H-M   'P 1'
#
loop_
_entity.id
_entity.type
_entity.pdbx_description
1 polymer ?
#
loop_
_entity_poly.entity_id
_entity_poly.type
_entity_poly.pdbx_seq_one_letter_code
_entity_poly.pdbx_strand_id
1 'polypeptide(L)'
;MKSFKFLPAISAMLFAFSMQSCLGYLDDDNKVVCPSGTSLAIATIKIIDDDDYYFGLDDGDTMYPADKSRVSNYKAKDGQRAFVYFDLVDKKVEGYDHNIRVLDIKDVLTKNVIPLTEETADSIGDDKINAVSMRLTKEYLTIQFQFLGTNNPNKLHMLNLVRNLTTEENEEGEYLNLEFRHNAYDDAPMQLGENYVSFKLDDTLIAEKKGVKVRINTIYNGIIYKSVNFYKED
;
A
#
# COMPACT_ATOMS: atom_id res chain seq x y z
N MET A 1 37.39 35.70 31.25
CA MET A 1 37.01 34.39 30.67
C MET A 1 35.48 34.38 30.56
N LYS A 2 34.94 34.43 29.33
CA LYS A 2 33.48 34.46 29.10
C LYS A 2 32.98 33.02 28.97
N SER A 3 32.02 32.64 29.79
CA SER A 3 31.37 31.33 29.76
C SER A 3 30.46 31.22 28.54
N PHE A 4 30.82 30.36 27.59
CA PHE A 4 29.93 29.97 26.50
C PHE A 4 28.85 29.03 27.06
N LYS A 5 27.61 29.50 27.09
CA LYS A 5 26.44 28.64 27.31
C LYS A 5 26.10 27.98 25.97
N PHE A 6 26.32 26.67 25.88
CA PHE A 6 25.78 25.85 24.80
C PHE A 6 24.26 25.77 24.96
N LEU A 7 23.51 26.32 24.01
CA LEU A 7 22.11 25.89 23.80
C LEU A 7 22.15 24.53 23.09
N PRO A 8 21.38 23.53 23.52
CA PRO A 8 21.17 22.34 22.70
C PRO A 8 20.27 22.78 21.54
N ALA A 9 20.85 22.88 20.34
CA ALA A 9 20.05 22.86 19.13
C ALA A 9 19.49 21.45 19.01
N ILE A 10 18.26 21.24 19.50
CA ILE A 10 17.44 20.10 19.12
C ILE A 10 17.18 20.30 17.63
N SER A 11 18.04 19.72 16.82
CA SER A 11 17.80 19.53 15.40
C SER A 11 16.64 18.54 15.33
N ALA A 12 15.43 19.06 15.33
CA ALA A 12 14.26 18.37 14.82
C ALA A 12 14.50 18.14 13.33
N MET A 13 15.33 17.15 13.02
CA MET A 13 15.37 16.53 11.71
C MET A 13 14.06 15.76 11.61
N LEU A 14 12.98 16.51 11.34
CA LEU A 14 11.74 16.01 10.79
C LEU A 14 12.14 15.09 9.67
N PHE A 15 12.05 13.79 9.93
CA PHE A 15 12.15 12.75 8.92
C PHE A 15 10.91 12.95 8.04
N ALA A 16 10.97 13.94 7.16
CA ALA A 16 10.04 14.14 6.05
C ALA A 16 10.32 13.02 5.03
N PHE A 17 10.12 11.77 5.44
CA PHE A 17 9.72 10.72 4.53
C PHE A 17 8.23 10.88 4.27
N SER A 18 7.83 12.07 3.79
CA SER A 18 6.65 12.18 2.97
C SER A 18 7.00 11.44 1.68
N MET A 19 6.82 10.12 1.68
CA MET A 19 6.80 9.33 0.46
C MET A 19 5.59 9.84 -0.32
N GLN A 20 5.85 10.85 -1.16
CA GLN A 20 4.92 11.50 -2.05
C GLN A 20 4.33 10.46 -2.99
N SER A 21 3.01 10.49 -3.18
CA SER A 21 2.31 9.63 -4.12
C SER A 21 2.65 10.04 -5.55
N CYS A 22 3.58 9.34 -6.20
CA CYS A 22 3.65 9.35 -7.66
C CYS A 22 2.82 8.19 -8.20
N LEU A 23 1.48 8.28 -8.07
CA LEU A 23 0.62 7.54 -8.98
C LEU A 23 0.62 8.35 -10.28
N GLY A 24 1.62 8.06 -11.11
CA GLY A 24 1.74 8.64 -12.44
C GLY A 24 0.44 8.38 -13.19
N TYR A 25 -0.14 9.47 -13.68
CA TYR A 25 -1.01 9.56 -14.84
C TYR A 25 -1.29 8.21 -15.51
N LEU A 26 -2.46 7.64 -15.23
CA LEU A 26 -3.15 6.88 -16.27
C LEU A 26 -3.79 7.93 -17.16
N ASP A 27 -3.04 8.34 -18.19
CA ASP A 27 -3.55 9.17 -19.27
C ASP A 27 -4.80 8.48 -19.86
N ASP A 28 -5.89 9.23 -19.97
CA ASP A 28 -7.25 8.73 -20.30
C ASP A 28 -7.34 8.15 -21.74
N ASP A 29 -6.23 8.24 -22.50
CA ASP A 29 -6.09 7.71 -23.85
C ASP A 29 -5.44 6.31 -23.90
N ASN A 30 -4.91 5.81 -22.79
CA ASN A 30 -4.34 4.46 -22.69
C ASN A 30 -5.28 3.54 -21.91
N LYS A 31 -6.51 3.37 -22.42
CA LYS A 31 -7.36 2.26 -21.98
C LYS A 31 -6.52 0.99 -22.08
N VAL A 32 -6.24 0.37 -20.94
CA VAL A 32 -5.70 -1.00 -20.91
C VAL A 32 -6.80 -1.87 -21.50
N VAL A 33 -6.80 -2.01 -22.82
CA VAL A 33 -7.65 -2.97 -23.53
C VAL A 33 -7.10 -4.32 -23.11
N CYS A 34 -7.73 -4.93 -22.11
CA CYS A 34 -7.44 -6.30 -21.72
C CYS A 34 -7.81 -7.19 -22.91
N PRO A 35 -6.85 -7.83 -23.59
CA PRO A 35 -7.18 -8.82 -24.60
C PRO A 35 -8.05 -9.91 -23.95
N SER A 36 -9.12 -10.32 -24.60
CA SER A 36 -9.95 -11.44 -24.15
C SER A 36 -9.07 -12.66 -23.86
N GLY A 37 -9.09 -13.17 -22.62
CA GLY A 37 -8.24 -14.29 -22.17
C GLY A 37 -7.03 -13.93 -21.31
N THR A 38 -6.78 -12.64 -21.05
CA THR A 38 -5.68 -12.19 -20.16
C THR A 38 -6.04 -12.35 -18.69
N SER A 39 -5.09 -12.86 -17.89
CA SER A 39 -5.23 -12.98 -16.43
C SER A 39 -4.69 -11.73 -15.71
N LEU A 40 -5.27 -11.41 -14.56
CA LEU A 40 -4.86 -10.30 -13.69
C LEU A 40 -4.67 -10.83 -12.27
N ALA A 41 -3.53 -10.53 -11.67
CA ALA A 41 -3.26 -10.80 -10.26
C ALA A 41 -2.71 -9.55 -9.57
N ILE A 42 -2.96 -9.42 -8.27
CA ILE A 42 -2.16 -8.57 -7.40
C ILE A 42 -1.05 -9.42 -6.79
N ALA A 43 0.17 -8.94 -6.86
CA ALA A 43 1.33 -9.68 -6.42
C ALA A 43 2.35 -8.79 -5.73
N THR A 44 3.24 -9.43 -4.98
CA THR A 44 4.44 -8.84 -4.40
C THR A 44 5.63 -9.20 -5.27
N ILE A 45 6.39 -8.20 -5.70
CA ILE A 45 7.63 -8.41 -6.45
C ILE A 45 8.71 -8.87 -5.47
N LYS A 46 9.37 -9.97 -5.80
CA LYS A 46 10.44 -10.58 -5.01
C LYS A 46 11.70 -10.67 -5.86
N ILE A 47 12.78 -10.02 -5.43
CA ILE A 47 14.05 -10.00 -6.16
C ILE A 47 14.81 -11.33 -5.93
N ILE A 48 15.40 -11.88 -6.99
CA ILE A 48 16.24 -13.08 -6.93
C ILE A 48 17.71 -12.67 -6.88
N ASP A 49 18.19 -12.05 -7.96
CA ASP A 49 19.55 -11.52 -8.11
C ASP A 49 19.57 -10.44 -9.23
N ASP A 50 20.49 -9.48 -9.14
CA ASP A 50 20.61 -8.31 -10.03
C ASP A 50 19.25 -7.60 -10.28
N ASP A 51 18.67 -7.82 -11.47
CA ASP A 51 17.40 -7.28 -11.96
C ASP A 51 16.37 -8.41 -12.26
N ASP A 52 16.64 -9.65 -11.84
CA ASP A 52 15.70 -10.76 -11.98
C ASP A 52 14.77 -10.87 -10.77
N TYR A 53 13.52 -11.23 -11.03
CA TYR A 53 12.46 -11.20 -10.04
C TYR A 53 11.35 -12.18 -10.38
N TYR A 54 10.58 -12.53 -9.36
CA TYR A 54 9.34 -13.28 -9.50
C TYR A 54 8.21 -12.56 -8.75
N PHE A 55 7.00 -13.09 -8.88
CA PHE A 55 5.81 -12.55 -8.24
C PHE A 55 5.29 -13.53 -7.19
N GLY A 56 5.17 -13.10 -5.93
CA GLY A 56 4.46 -13.83 -4.89
C GLY A 56 3.00 -13.38 -4.80
N LEU A 57 2.07 -14.31 -4.89
CA LEU A 57 0.63 -14.07 -4.83
C LEU A 57 0.12 -14.05 -3.39
N ASP A 58 -1.08 -13.49 -3.19
CA ASP A 58 -1.69 -13.32 -1.87
C ASP A 58 -2.12 -14.65 -1.21
N ASP A 59 -2.28 -15.71 -2.00
CA ASP A 59 -2.60 -17.08 -1.57
C ASP A 59 -1.36 -17.92 -1.26
N GLY A 60 -0.16 -17.38 -1.47
CA GLY A 60 1.12 -18.07 -1.24
C GLY A 60 1.74 -18.66 -2.50
N ASP A 61 1.00 -18.73 -3.61
CA ASP A 61 1.53 -19.22 -4.89
C ASP A 61 2.53 -18.23 -5.49
N THR A 62 3.34 -18.72 -6.42
CA THR A 62 4.41 -17.96 -7.06
C THR A 62 4.32 -18.02 -8.59
N MET A 63 4.62 -16.90 -9.24
CA MET A 63 4.68 -16.81 -10.70
C MET A 63 6.09 -16.42 -11.18
N TYR A 64 6.69 -17.28 -11.99
CA TYR A 64 7.95 -17.00 -12.68
C TYR A 64 7.71 -16.30 -14.02
N PRO A 65 8.32 -15.13 -14.26
CA PRO A 65 8.12 -14.39 -15.51
C PRO A 65 9.09 -14.83 -16.61
N ALA A 66 8.80 -15.95 -17.30
CA ALA A 66 9.64 -16.46 -18.38
C ALA A 66 9.74 -15.54 -19.61
N ASP A 67 8.73 -14.71 -19.87
CA ASP A 67 8.79 -13.65 -20.89
C ASP A 67 8.43 -12.30 -20.28
N LYS A 68 9.43 -11.42 -20.20
CA LYS A 68 9.34 -10.02 -19.74
C LYS A 68 9.51 -9.01 -20.88
N SER A 69 9.51 -9.45 -22.14
CA SER A 69 9.84 -8.60 -23.29
C SER A 69 8.96 -7.35 -23.43
N ARG A 70 7.70 -7.42 -22.98
CA ARG A 70 6.76 -6.28 -23.01
C ARG A 70 7.00 -5.25 -21.92
N VAL A 71 7.72 -5.63 -20.86
CA VAL A 71 8.03 -4.80 -19.70
C VAL A 71 9.54 -4.69 -19.49
N SER A 72 10.33 -4.73 -20.57
CA SER A 72 11.80 -4.78 -20.52
C SER A 72 12.44 -3.60 -19.78
N ASN A 73 11.73 -2.46 -19.68
CA ASN A 73 12.21 -1.25 -19.01
C ASN A 73 11.70 -1.12 -17.57
N TYR A 74 10.90 -2.09 -17.08
CA TYR A 74 10.38 -2.08 -15.73
C TYR A 74 11.52 -2.34 -14.72
N LYS A 75 11.63 -1.49 -13.70
CA LYS A 75 12.65 -1.58 -12.66
C LYS A 75 12.04 -2.17 -11.40
N ALA A 76 12.25 -3.46 -11.21
CA ALA A 76 11.72 -4.19 -10.06
C ALA A 76 12.30 -3.66 -8.75
N LYS A 77 11.47 -3.66 -7.70
CA LYS A 77 11.87 -3.33 -6.34
C LYS A 77 11.32 -4.39 -5.41
N ASP A 78 12.17 -4.91 -4.54
CA ASP A 78 11.77 -5.94 -3.59
C ASP A 78 10.63 -5.43 -2.68
N GLY A 79 9.60 -6.25 -2.53
CA GLY A 79 8.44 -5.92 -1.71
C GLY A 79 7.45 -4.91 -2.33
N GLN A 80 7.67 -4.45 -3.57
CA GLN A 80 6.71 -3.59 -4.27
C GLN A 80 5.47 -4.40 -4.64
N ARG A 81 4.28 -3.87 -4.33
CA ARG A 81 3.01 -4.47 -4.74
C ARG A 81 2.65 -3.99 -6.14
N ALA A 82 2.13 -4.88 -6.97
CA ALA A 82 1.74 -4.53 -8.33
C ALA A 82 0.55 -5.36 -8.80
N PHE A 83 -0.25 -4.77 -9.68
CA PHE A 83 -1.14 -5.50 -10.56
C PHE A 83 -0.34 -6.01 -11.76
N VAL A 84 -0.39 -7.32 -11.99
CA VAL A 84 0.32 -8.00 -13.07
C VAL A 84 -0.70 -8.55 -14.05
N TYR A 85 -0.61 -8.10 -15.30
CA TYR A 85 -1.38 -8.66 -16.42
C TYR A 85 -0.52 -9.70 -17.11
N PHE A 86 -1.05 -10.91 -17.31
CA PHE A 86 -0.24 -12.03 -17.79
C PHE A 86 -1.04 -13.09 -18.56
N ASP A 87 -0.30 -13.89 -19.33
CA ASP A 87 -0.75 -15.17 -19.87
C ASP A 87 -0.02 -16.32 -19.16
N LEU A 88 -0.71 -17.42 -18.89
CA LEU A 88 -0.09 -18.65 -18.39
C LEU A 88 0.72 -19.33 -19.50
N VAL A 89 1.85 -19.92 -19.12
CA VAL A 89 2.74 -20.70 -19.99
C VAL A 89 2.74 -22.15 -19.53
N ASP A 90 2.39 -23.08 -20.42
CA ASP A 90 2.25 -24.51 -20.09
C ASP A 90 3.55 -25.15 -19.55
N LYS A 91 4.71 -24.64 -19.98
CA LYS A 91 6.00 -25.15 -19.55
C LYS A 91 6.25 -24.76 -18.09
N LYS A 92 6.28 -25.76 -17.20
CA LYS A 92 6.63 -25.56 -15.78
C LYS A 92 8.08 -25.14 -15.60
N VAL A 93 8.32 -24.35 -14.55
CA VAL A 93 9.65 -23.96 -14.07
C VAL A 93 9.77 -24.51 -12.65
N GLU A 94 10.86 -25.22 -12.37
CA GLU A 94 11.07 -25.82 -11.05
C GLU A 94 11.19 -24.71 -9.98
N GLY A 95 10.54 -24.91 -8.83
CA GLY A 95 10.52 -23.94 -7.74
C GLY A 95 9.42 -22.87 -7.82
N TYR A 96 8.57 -22.90 -8.86
CA TYR A 96 7.45 -21.96 -9.02
C TYR A 96 6.14 -22.67 -9.37
N ASP A 97 5.02 -22.15 -8.86
CA ASP A 97 3.69 -22.72 -9.06
C ASP A 97 3.16 -22.44 -10.48
N HIS A 98 3.49 -21.25 -11.00
CA HIS A 98 3.09 -20.80 -12.32
C HIS A 98 4.28 -20.27 -13.10
N ASN A 99 4.22 -20.49 -14.41
CA ASN A 99 5.10 -19.83 -15.36
C ASN A 99 4.26 -18.90 -16.24
N ILE A 100 4.73 -17.68 -16.45
CA ILE A 100 3.92 -16.64 -17.09
C ILE A 100 4.69 -15.86 -18.16
N ARG A 101 3.92 -15.32 -19.10
CA ARG A 101 4.31 -14.22 -19.96
C ARG A 101 3.72 -12.93 -19.42
N VAL A 102 4.57 -11.96 -19.07
CA VAL A 102 4.15 -10.68 -18.50
C VAL A 102 3.72 -9.75 -19.63
N LEU A 103 2.51 -9.21 -19.52
CA LEU A 103 1.93 -8.29 -20.48
C LEU A 103 2.05 -6.83 -20.05
N ASP A 104 1.83 -6.55 -18.77
CA ASP A 104 1.95 -5.22 -18.16
C ASP A 104 2.10 -5.35 -16.64
N ILE A 105 2.74 -4.36 -16.01
CA ILE A 105 2.91 -4.26 -14.56
C ILE A 105 2.49 -2.85 -14.16
N LYS A 106 1.54 -2.76 -13.21
CA LYS A 106 1.09 -1.49 -12.61
C LYS A 106 1.38 -1.50 -11.13
N ASP A 107 2.34 -0.67 -10.71
CA ASP A 107 2.68 -0.52 -9.30
C ASP A 107 1.45 -0.04 -8.50
N VAL A 108 1.21 -0.71 -7.38
CA VAL A 108 0.27 -0.29 -6.35
C VAL A 108 1.07 0.50 -5.32
N LEU A 109 0.57 1.67 -4.89
CA LEU A 109 1.25 2.45 -3.85
C LEU A 109 1.54 1.56 -2.64
N THR A 110 2.82 1.35 -2.34
CA THR A 110 3.27 0.45 -1.29
C THR A 110 3.99 1.23 -0.20
N LYS A 111 3.50 1.14 1.03
CA LYS A 111 4.02 1.91 2.17
C LYS A 111 4.16 1.02 3.40
N ASN A 112 4.89 1.47 4.41
CA ASN A 112 4.91 0.81 5.71
C ASN A 112 3.81 1.40 6.62
N VAL A 113 3.46 0.66 7.66
CA VAL A 113 2.74 1.23 8.81
C VAL A 113 3.65 2.24 9.52
N ILE A 114 3.12 3.40 9.89
CA ILE A 114 3.87 4.44 10.62
C ILE A 114 3.23 4.73 11.98
N PRO A 115 4.00 5.18 12.98
CA PRO A 115 3.41 5.67 14.23
C PRO A 115 2.66 6.98 13.99
N LEU A 116 1.52 7.15 14.65
CA LEU A 116 0.83 8.43 14.79
C LEU A 116 1.09 8.96 16.21
N THR A 117 1.68 10.14 16.27
CA THR A 117 2.00 10.89 17.49
C THR A 117 1.29 12.24 17.48
N GLU A 118 1.25 12.94 18.61
CA GLU A 118 0.68 14.29 18.68
C GLU A 118 1.36 15.24 17.69
N GLU A 119 2.68 15.16 17.54
CA GLU A 119 3.45 16.00 16.61
C GLU A 119 3.15 15.75 15.13
N THR A 120 2.71 14.53 14.79
CA THR A 120 2.49 14.12 13.38
C THR A 120 1.03 14.12 12.96
N ALA A 121 0.10 14.26 13.91
CA ALA A 121 -1.33 14.14 13.67
C ALA A 121 -1.87 15.12 12.62
N ASP A 122 -1.51 16.40 12.73
CA ASP A 122 -1.96 17.43 11.78
C ASP A 122 -1.43 17.16 10.37
N SER A 123 -0.17 16.73 10.26
CA SER A 123 0.43 16.41 8.97
C SER A 123 -0.22 15.19 8.33
N ILE A 124 -0.49 14.14 9.11
CA ILE A 124 -1.10 12.88 8.65
C ILE A 124 -2.55 13.07 8.18
N GLY A 125 -3.29 14.00 8.80
CA GLY A 125 -4.68 14.31 8.47
C GLY A 125 -5.70 13.27 8.93
N ASP A 126 -6.99 13.59 8.77
CA ASP A 126 -8.14 12.68 8.98
C ASP A 126 -9.26 12.95 7.96
N ASP A 127 -8.89 13.39 6.75
CA ASP A 127 -9.86 13.70 5.72
C ASP A 127 -10.66 12.47 5.30
N LYS A 128 -11.88 12.71 4.82
CA LYS A 128 -12.82 11.64 4.53
C LYS A 128 -12.32 10.75 3.39
N ILE A 129 -12.39 9.43 3.61
CA ILE A 129 -12.02 8.40 2.65
C ILE A 129 -12.81 7.12 2.92
N ASN A 130 -13.24 6.42 1.87
CA ASN A 130 -13.89 5.13 2.02
C ASN A 130 -12.88 4.01 1.80
N ALA A 131 -12.95 2.94 2.58
CA ALA A 131 -12.36 1.65 2.23
C ALA A 131 -13.45 0.76 1.64
N VAL A 132 -13.43 0.55 0.32
CA VAL A 132 -14.39 -0.28 -0.42
C VAL A 132 -14.18 -1.75 -0.07
N SER A 133 -12.95 -2.21 -0.19
CA SER A 133 -12.54 -3.56 0.17
C SER A 133 -11.18 -3.54 0.86
N MET A 134 -10.92 -4.56 1.67
CA MET A 134 -9.65 -4.76 2.35
C MET A 134 -9.28 -6.24 2.24
N ARG A 135 -8.05 -6.50 1.79
CA ARG A 135 -7.48 -7.84 1.71
C ARG A 135 -6.24 -7.90 2.58
N LEU A 136 -6.22 -8.86 3.49
CA LEU A 136 -5.15 -9.05 4.46
C LEU A 136 -4.40 -10.34 4.13
N THR A 137 -3.09 -10.24 3.94
CA THR A 137 -2.15 -11.36 3.92
C THR A 137 -1.24 -11.28 5.14
N LYS A 138 -0.36 -12.27 5.34
CA LYS A 138 0.65 -12.21 6.41
C LYS A 138 1.61 -11.02 6.23
N GLU A 139 1.85 -10.57 5.00
CA GLU A 139 2.81 -9.50 4.71
C GLU A 139 2.16 -8.12 4.47
N TYR A 140 0.93 -8.06 3.94
CA TYR A 140 0.33 -6.80 3.49
C TYR A 140 -1.15 -6.66 3.85
N LEU A 141 -1.57 -5.43 4.16
CA LEU A 141 -2.96 -5.00 4.05
C LEU A 141 -3.13 -4.19 2.76
N THR A 142 -3.85 -4.73 1.79
CA THR A 142 -4.27 -3.99 0.59
C THR A 142 -5.66 -3.42 0.79
N ILE A 143 -5.82 -2.12 0.53
CA ILE A 143 -7.08 -1.40 0.64
C ILE A 143 -7.44 -0.85 -0.73
N GLN A 144 -8.62 -1.23 -1.24
CA GLN A 144 -9.29 -0.50 -2.31
C GLN A 144 -10.05 0.65 -1.67
N PHE A 145 -9.78 1.88 -2.09
CA PHE A 145 -10.32 3.06 -1.46
C PHE A 145 -10.98 3.99 -2.47
N GLN A 146 -11.93 4.79 -1.98
CA GLN A 146 -12.52 5.89 -2.72
C GLN A 146 -12.33 7.20 -1.97
N PHE A 147 -12.03 8.27 -2.70
CA PHE A 147 -11.82 9.60 -2.15
C PHE A 147 -12.49 10.64 -3.06
N LEU A 148 -12.75 11.83 -2.51
CA LEU A 148 -13.22 12.97 -3.29
C LEU A 148 -12.05 13.92 -3.55
N GLY A 149 -11.92 14.36 -4.80
CA GLY A 149 -10.93 15.35 -5.20
C GLY A 149 -11.31 16.05 -6.50
N THR A 150 -10.46 16.97 -6.96
CA THR A 150 -10.64 17.69 -8.22
C THR A 150 -10.24 16.89 -9.45
N ASN A 151 -9.66 15.70 -9.24
CA ASN A 151 -8.95 14.92 -10.27
C ASN A 151 -7.81 15.72 -10.93
N ASN A 152 -7.24 16.68 -10.20
CA ASN A 152 -6.06 17.42 -10.64
C ASN A 152 -4.79 16.65 -10.26
N PRO A 153 -3.98 16.20 -11.22
CA PRO A 153 -2.80 15.39 -10.94
C PRO A 153 -1.69 16.16 -10.21
N ASN A 154 -1.75 17.49 -10.16
CA ASN A 154 -0.84 18.31 -9.36
C ASN A 154 -1.29 18.46 -7.90
N LYS A 155 -2.47 17.96 -7.55
CA LYS A 155 -2.99 17.94 -6.18
C LYS A 155 -2.95 16.51 -5.65
N LEU A 156 -1.80 16.18 -5.08
CA LEU A 156 -1.54 14.84 -4.56
C LEU A 156 -2.13 14.71 -3.16
N HIS A 157 -2.88 13.62 -2.93
CA HIS A 157 -3.40 13.27 -1.62
C HIS A 157 -2.39 12.38 -0.89
N MET A 158 -2.29 12.51 0.43
CA MET A 158 -1.47 11.63 1.25
C MET A 158 -2.32 10.56 1.92
N LEU A 159 -1.85 9.32 1.85
CA LEU A 159 -2.48 8.15 2.46
C LEU A 159 -1.50 7.49 3.41
N ASN A 160 -1.94 7.18 4.62
CA ASN A 160 -1.14 6.45 5.62
C ASN A 160 -1.99 5.42 6.33
N LEU A 161 -1.37 4.28 6.68
CA LEU A 161 -1.90 3.36 7.67
C LEU A 161 -1.05 3.55 8.92
N VAL A 162 -1.70 3.91 10.02
CA VAL A 162 -1.00 4.34 11.22
C VAL A 162 -1.34 3.48 12.41
N ARG A 163 -0.35 3.28 13.28
CA ARG A 163 -0.56 2.81 14.65
C ARG A 163 -0.64 4.04 15.53
N ASN A 164 -1.80 4.27 16.13
CA ASN A 164 -1.97 5.41 17.03
C ASN A 164 -1.17 5.17 18.31
N LEU A 165 -0.31 6.09 18.72
CA LEU A 165 0.42 6.00 20.00
C LEU A 165 -0.09 7.02 21.02
N THR A 166 -1.10 7.81 20.66
CA THR A 166 -1.71 8.83 21.54
C THR A 166 -2.88 8.28 22.34
N THR A 167 -3.28 7.03 22.08
CA THR A 167 -4.40 6.35 22.76
C THR A 167 -3.93 5.03 23.35
N GLU A 168 -4.44 4.68 24.54
CA GLU A 168 -4.10 3.42 25.23
C GLU A 168 -4.76 2.18 24.59
N GLU A 169 -5.65 2.37 23.61
CA GLU A 169 -6.35 1.28 22.91
C GLU A 169 -5.43 0.40 22.03
N ASN A 170 -4.14 0.70 21.91
CA ASN A 170 -3.25 0.10 20.90
C ASN A 170 -2.44 -1.11 21.37
N GLU A 171 -2.68 -1.61 22.59
CA GLU A 171 -1.81 -2.63 23.20
C GLU A 171 -2.53 -3.92 23.60
N GLU A 172 -3.83 -3.86 23.94
CA GLU A 172 -4.57 -5.03 24.42
C GLU A 172 -5.70 -5.43 23.45
N GLY A 173 -5.59 -6.62 22.86
CA GLY A 173 -6.66 -7.17 22.03
C GLY A 173 -6.22 -8.21 21.01
N GLU A 174 -7.21 -8.96 20.53
CA GLU A 174 -7.03 -10.02 19.52
C GLU A 174 -6.72 -9.48 18.11
N TYR A 175 -6.88 -8.17 17.89
CA TYR A 175 -6.63 -7.49 16.60
C TYR A 175 -5.55 -6.42 16.77
N LEU A 176 -4.76 -6.20 15.73
CA LEU A 176 -3.90 -5.02 15.62
C LEU A 176 -4.76 -3.80 15.26
N ASN A 177 -4.83 -2.82 16.15
CA ASN A 177 -5.56 -1.58 15.92
C ASN A 177 -4.74 -0.64 15.03
N LEU A 178 -5.32 -0.23 13.91
CA LEU A 178 -4.71 0.67 12.93
C LEU A 178 -5.73 1.72 12.51
N GLU A 179 -5.26 2.84 11.96
CA GLU A 179 -6.11 3.85 11.36
C GLU A 179 -5.69 4.11 9.91
N PHE A 180 -6.65 4.07 9.00
CA PHE A 180 -6.42 4.48 7.62
C PHE A 180 -6.71 5.96 7.49
N ARG A 181 -5.64 6.75 7.35
CA ARG A 181 -5.62 8.21 7.41
C ARG A 181 -5.38 8.79 6.03
N HIS A 182 -6.03 9.91 5.78
CA HIS A 182 -6.01 10.60 4.52
C HIS A 182 -5.82 12.11 4.77
N ASN A 183 -5.00 12.75 3.95
CA ASN A 183 -4.86 14.20 3.89
C ASN A 183 -5.01 14.64 2.44
N ALA A 184 -6.07 15.39 2.16
CA ALA A 184 -6.39 15.91 0.83
C ALA A 184 -5.67 17.23 0.51
N TYR A 185 -4.94 17.81 1.47
CA TYR A 185 -4.28 19.13 1.36
C TYR A 185 -5.21 20.21 0.80
N ASP A 186 -6.40 20.31 1.39
CA ASP A 186 -7.46 21.23 0.97
C ASP A 186 -7.92 21.07 -0.49
N ASP A 187 -7.75 19.88 -1.10
CA ASP A 187 -8.34 19.63 -2.40
C ASP A 187 -9.88 19.61 -2.32
N ALA A 188 -10.53 20.23 -3.31
CA ALA A 188 -11.97 20.38 -3.31
C ALA A 188 -12.64 19.02 -3.60
N PRO A 189 -13.63 18.59 -2.78
CA PRO A 189 -14.23 17.27 -2.90
C PRO A 189 -15.27 17.22 -4.03
N MET A 190 -14.81 17.22 -5.30
CA MET A 190 -15.68 17.37 -6.48
C MET A 190 -16.07 16.04 -7.13
N GLN A 191 -15.10 15.17 -7.38
CA GLN A 191 -15.28 13.92 -8.12
C GLN A 191 -14.82 12.74 -7.28
N LEU A 192 -15.54 11.63 -7.39
CA LEU A 192 -15.19 10.38 -6.72
C LEU A 192 -14.10 9.67 -7.53
N GLY A 193 -12.91 9.53 -6.94
CA GLY A 193 -11.83 8.69 -7.44
C GLY A 193 -11.79 7.35 -6.70
N GLU A 194 -11.24 6.33 -7.35
CA GLU A 194 -11.01 5.01 -6.77
C GLU A 194 -9.59 4.52 -7.09
N ASN A 195 -8.91 3.93 -6.11
CA ASN A 195 -7.59 3.34 -6.33
C ASN A 195 -7.25 2.29 -5.26
N TYR A 196 -6.04 1.74 -5.32
CA TYR A 196 -5.50 0.76 -4.40
C TYR A 196 -4.24 1.27 -3.69
N VAL A 197 -4.08 0.92 -2.43
CA VAL A 197 -2.85 1.10 -1.66
C VAL A 197 -2.57 -0.17 -0.88
N SER A 198 -1.31 -0.55 -0.76
CA SER A 198 -0.88 -1.68 0.07
C SER A 198 0.07 -1.21 1.16
N PHE A 199 -0.16 -1.71 2.36
CA PHE A 199 0.68 -1.42 3.51
C PHE A 199 1.39 -2.69 3.95
N LYS A 200 2.72 -2.66 3.95
CA LYS A 200 3.55 -3.73 4.52
C LYS A 200 3.34 -3.75 6.02
N LEU A 201 3.05 -4.92 6.54
CA LEU A 201 2.89 -5.20 7.96
C LEU A 201 4.23 -5.67 8.51
N ASP A 202 4.53 -5.26 9.74
CA ASP A 202 5.68 -5.76 10.48
C ASP A 202 5.26 -7.02 11.22
N ASP A 203 5.96 -8.13 10.98
CA ASP A 203 5.70 -9.45 11.59
C ASP A 203 5.62 -9.36 13.12
N THR A 204 6.40 -8.46 13.74
CA THR A 204 6.39 -8.27 15.19
C THR A 204 5.10 -7.63 15.70
N LEU A 205 4.43 -6.80 14.89
CA LEU A 205 3.17 -6.14 15.26
C LEU A 205 1.96 -7.06 15.13
N ILE A 206 2.05 -8.03 14.23
CA ILE A 206 0.96 -8.96 13.93
C ILE A 206 1.13 -10.32 14.61
N ALA A 207 2.27 -10.55 15.28
CA ALA A 207 2.49 -11.72 16.11
C ALA A 207 1.32 -11.91 17.09
N GLU A 208 0.75 -13.12 17.10
CA GLU A 208 -0.37 -13.51 17.96
C GLU A 208 -1.71 -12.77 17.71
N LYS A 209 -1.82 -11.96 16.64
CA LYS A 209 -3.06 -11.29 16.27
C LYS A 209 -3.91 -12.16 15.35
N LYS A 210 -5.23 -12.14 15.52
CA LYS A 210 -6.21 -12.77 14.62
C LYS A 210 -6.39 -12.00 13.31
N GLY A 211 -5.98 -10.74 13.28
CA GLY A 211 -6.16 -9.85 12.15
C GLY A 211 -5.90 -8.40 12.51
N VAL A 212 -6.41 -7.49 11.68
CA VAL A 212 -6.34 -6.04 11.88
C VAL A 212 -7.74 -5.45 12.11
N LYS A 213 -7.84 -4.40 12.92
CA LYS A 213 -9.03 -3.56 13.07
C LYS A 213 -8.66 -2.15 12.62
N VAL A 214 -9.32 -1.68 11.57
CA VAL A 214 -8.99 -0.42 10.90
C VAL A 214 -10.05 0.62 11.17
N ARG A 215 -9.67 1.73 11.81
CA ARG A 215 -10.47 2.96 11.91
C ARG A 215 -10.43 3.72 10.58
N ILE A 216 -11.59 4.16 10.09
CA ILE A 216 -11.71 4.89 8.82
C ILE A 216 -12.70 6.04 9.01
N ASN A 217 -12.32 7.27 8.66
CA ASN A 217 -13.26 8.41 8.58
C ASN A 217 -13.91 8.45 7.19
N THR A 218 -15.13 7.92 7.07
CA THR A 218 -15.79 7.72 5.77
C THR A 218 -16.43 8.97 5.19
N ILE A 219 -16.63 8.96 3.87
CA ILE A 219 -17.27 10.05 3.14
C ILE A 219 -18.69 10.31 3.64
N TYR A 220 -19.46 9.25 3.89
CA TYR A 220 -20.91 9.33 4.15
C TYR A 220 -21.31 9.03 5.59
N ASN A 221 -20.58 8.20 6.33
CA ASN A 221 -21.03 7.63 7.60
C ASN A 221 -20.16 8.06 8.80
N GLY A 222 -19.24 9.00 8.62
CA GLY A 222 -18.27 9.38 9.64
C GLY A 222 -17.32 8.23 9.98
N ILE A 223 -16.86 8.18 11.23
CA ILE A 223 -15.87 7.20 11.68
C ILE A 223 -16.50 5.81 11.83
N ILE A 224 -15.91 4.82 11.17
CA ILE A 224 -16.26 3.40 11.32
C ILE A 224 -15.02 2.58 11.66
N TYR A 225 -15.24 1.35 12.12
CA TYR A 225 -14.20 0.35 12.35
C TYR A 225 -14.51 -0.89 11.53
N LYS A 226 -13.52 -1.37 10.77
CA LYS A 226 -13.63 -2.62 10.00
C LYS A 226 -12.55 -3.60 10.46
N SER A 227 -12.95 -4.81 10.81
CA SER A 227 -12.03 -5.89 11.22
C SER A 227 -11.82 -6.87 10.06
N VAL A 228 -10.58 -7.26 9.81
CA VAL A 228 -10.20 -8.23 8.77
C VAL A 228 -9.31 -9.27 9.42
N ASN A 229 -9.68 -10.55 9.28
CA ASN A 229 -8.90 -11.66 9.83
C ASN A 229 -7.80 -12.06 8.87
N PHE A 230 -6.67 -12.55 9.40
CA PHE A 230 -5.75 -13.32 8.57
C PHE A 230 -6.48 -14.57 8.06
N TYR A 231 -6.23 -14.95 6.81
CA TYR A 231 -6.71 -16.23 6.32
C TYR A 231 -6.15 -17.33 7.22
N LYS A 232 -7.03 -18.19 7.74
CA LYS A 232 -6.58 -19.43 8.38
C LYS A 232 -6.08 -20.33 7.26
N GLU A 233 -4.82 -20.72 7.35
CA GLU A 233 -4.36 -21.94 6.67
C GLU A 233 -5.06 -23.09 7.41
N ASP A 234 -6.01 -23.74 6.76
CA ASP A 234 -6.68 -24.95 7.26
C ASP A 234 -5.72 -26.15 7.27
#